data_AF-A0A950QIT1-F1
#
_entry.id   AF-A0A950QIT1-F1
#
_cell.length_a   1.000
_cell.length_b   1.000
_cell.length_c   1.000
_cell.angle_alpha   90.00
_cell.angle_beta   90.00
_cell.angle_gamma   90.00
#
_symmetry.space_group_name_H-M   'P 1'
#
loop_
_entity.id
_entity.type
_entity.pdbx_description
1 polymer ?
#
loop_
_entity_poly.entity_id
_entity_poly.type
_entity_poly.pdbx_seq_one_letter_code
_entity_poly.pdbx_strand_id
1 'polypeptide(L)'
;MFDRASQIAHDLRTPLTVMVSTVNNLLDGAFGPLNDEQKLWLKKLATHTQKLESLLQEILDVAMSIPTEAPLGSTPAPAPKQGSLGAGKTHWDRPPVVVVIDDEEDIRGLIQEVMQNRGFEVHIGATADEALRLAREKQPDVVLLDVNLGDRNGIEVCR
;
A
#
# COMPACT_ATOMS: atom_id res chain seq x y z
N MET A 1 19.24 -0.23 12.67
CA MET A 1 17.81 -0.07 12.27
C MET A 1 17.66 1.05 11.24
N PHE A 2 18.26 2.21 11.47
CA PHE A 2 18.28 3.37 10.55
C PHE A 2 18.72 3.08 9.09
N ASP A 3 19.81 2.34 8.89
CA ASP A 3 20.31 2.05 7.54
C ASP A 3 19.32 1.25 6.68
N ARG A 4 18.53 0.37 7.30
CA ARG A 4 17.55 -0.44 6.56
C ARG A 4 16.36 0.38 6.09
N ALA A 5 15.88 1.31 6.92
CA ALA A 5 14.81 2.21 6.52
C ALA A 5 15.27 3.14 5.38
N SER A 6 16.50 3.65 5.47
CA SER A 6 17.09 4.50 4.43
C SER A 6 17.32 3.75 3.11
N GLN A 7 17.77 2.50 3.18
CA GLN A 7 17.94 1.64 2.01
C GLN A 7 16.60 1.32 1.33
N ILE A 8 15.59 0.91 2.11
CA ILE A 8 14.25 0.63 1.58
C ILE A 8 13.66 1.88 0.91
N ALA A 9 13.84 3.06 1.53
CA ALA A 9 13.36 4.29 0.95
C ALA A 9 14.08 4.68 -0.35
N HIS A 10 15.40 4.45 -0.42
CA HIS A 10 16.18 4.64 -1.65
C HIS A 10 15.73 3.68 -2.77
N ASP A 11 15.53 2.41 -2.43
CA ASP A 11 15.10 1.36 -3.36
C ASP A 11 13.69 1.62 -3.89
N LEU A 12 12.81 2.27 -3.11
CA LEU A 12 11.47 2.66 -3.52
C LEU A 12 11.42 3.99 -4.28
N ARG A 13 12.31 4.95 -3.98
CA ARG A 13 12.35 6.26 -4.65
C ARG A 13 12.58 6.13 -6.15
N THR A 14 13.55 5.33 -6.55
CA THR A 14 13.93 5.16 -7.96
C THR A 14 12.76 4.70 -8.86
N PRO A 15 12.03 3.61 -8.54
CA PRO A 15 10.88 3.21 -9.36
C PRO A 15 9.71 4.20 -9.29
N LEU A 16 9.47 4.88 -8.15
CA LEU A 16 8.44 5.91 -8.04
C LEU A 16 8.72 7.13 -8.93
N THR A 17 9.96 7.63 -8.91
CA THR A 17 10.37 8.75 -9.76
C THR A 17 10.25 8.41 -11.25
N VAL A 18 10.59 7.17 -11.64
CA VAL A 18 10.39 6.70 -13.03
C VAL A 18 8.90 6.64 -13.39
N MET A 19 8.04 6.19 -12.48
CA MET A 19 6.58 6.17 -12.70
C MET A 19 6.02 7.59 -12.87
N VAL A 20 6.35 8.53 -11.97
CA VAL A 20 5.92 9.94 -12.08
C VAL A 20 6.39 10.56 -13.40
N SER A 21 7.67 10.37 -13.74
CA SER A 21 8.26 10.88 -14.99
C SER A 21 7.54 10.32 -16.22
N THR A 22 7.26 9.02 -16.23
CA THR A 22 6.56 8.35 -17.34
C THR A 22 5.13 8.88 -17.48
N VAL A 23 4.41 9.05 -16.37
CA VAL A 23 3.05 9.59 -16.36
C VAL A 23 3.01 11.04 -16.85
N ASN A 24 3.96 11.88 -16.42
CA ASN A 24 4.06 13.26 -16.89
C ASN A 24 4.37 13.32 -18.40
N ASN A 25 5.30 12.50 -18.89
CA ASN A 25 5.60 12.44 -20.33
C ASN A 25 4.38 12.02 -21.16
N LEU A 26 3.56 11.08 -20.66
CA LEU A 26 2.30 10.69 -21.30
C LEU A 26 1.31 11.86 -21.32
N LEU A 27 1.13 12.56 -20.20
CA LEU A 27 0.23 13.72 -20.10
C LEU A 27 0.68 14.89 -20.98
N ASP A 28 1.98 15.09 -21.15
CA ASP A 28 2.58 16.11 -22.02
C ASP A 28 2.51 15.74 -23.51
N GLY A 29 2.00 14.55 -23.83
CA GLY A 29 1.76 14.11 -25.21
C GLY A 29 3.01 13.57 -25.92
N ALA A 30 4.07 13.22 -25.18
CA ALA A 30 5.30 12.66 -25.76
C ALA A 30 5.08 11.36 -26.55
N PHE A 31 3.95 10.67 -26.29
CA PHE A 31 3.56 9.41 -26.94
C PHE A 31 2.29 9.54 -27.80
N GLY A 32 1.87 10.77 -28.11
CA GLY A 32 0.67 11.05 -28.89
C GLY A 32 -0.54 11.49 -28.05
N PRO A 33 -1.68 11.75 -28.71
CA PRO A 33 -2.85 12.30 -28.05
C PRO A 33 -3.55 11.26 -27.17
N LEU A 34 -3.87 11.68 -25.95
CA LEU A 34 -4.67 10.92 -25.00
C LEU A 34 -6.13 11.36 -25.06
N ASN A 35 -7.05 10.41 -24.92
CA ASN A 35 -8.45 10.71 -24.69
C ASN A 35 -8.68 11.19 -23.24
N ASP A 36 -9.88 11.67 -22.94
CA ASP A 36 -10.17 12.28 -21.63
C ASP A 36 -10.15 11.27 -20.48
N GLU A 37 -10.56 10.03 -20.75
CA GLU A 37 -10.53 8.93 -19.76
C GLU A 37 -9.08 8.55 -19.41
N GLN A 38 -8.20 8.43 -20.40
CA GLN A 38 -6.77 8.16 -20.21
C GLN A 38 -6.10 9.28 -19.42
N LYS A 39 -6.41 10.55 -19.73
CA LYS A 39 -5.89 11.69 -18.96
C LYS A 39 -6.35 11.67 -17.52
N LEU A 40 -7.62 11.30 -17.27
CA LEU A 40 -8.16 11.20 -15.91
C LEU A 40 -7.38 10.15 -15.11
N TRP A 41 -7.21 8.94 -15.64
CA TRP A 41 -6.49 7.87 -14.97
C TRP A 41 -5.01 8.19 -14.76
N LEU A 42 -4.35 8.83 -15.73
CA LEU A 42 -2.96 9.27 -15.58
C LEU A 42 -2.81 10.35 -14.52
N LYS A 43 -3.74 11.31 -14.43
CA LYS A 43 -3.75 12.32 -13.36
C LYS A 43 -3.95 11.69 -11.98
N LYS A 44 -4.85 10.71 -11.86
CA LYS A 44 -5.03 9.96 -10.61
C LYS A 44 -3.75 9.21 -10.23
N LEU A 45 -3.14 8.49 -11.17
CA LEU A 45 -1.89 7.76 -10.95
C LEU A 45 -0.74 8.69 -10.52
N ALA A 46 -0.63 9.88 -11.12
CA ALA A 46 0.34 10.89 -10.70
C ALA A 46 0.12 11.30 -9.23
N THR A 47 -1.11 11.63 -8.85
CA THR A 47 -1.47 12.02 -7.48
C THR A 47 -1.11 10.92 -6.46
N HIS A 48 -1.43 9.67 -6.77
CA HIS A 48 -1.17 8.54 -5.84
C HIS A 48 0.32 8.28 -5.70
N THR A 49 1.08 8.36 -6.81
CA THR A 49 2.54 8.18 -6.80
C THR A 49 3.22 9.30 -6.01
N GLN A 50 2.75 10.54 -6.16
CA GLN A 50 3.27 11.70 -5.41
C GLN A 50 2.97 11.58 -3.91
N LYS A 51 1.79 11.06 -3.54
CA LYS A 51 1.44 10.81 -2.14
C LYS A 51 2.34 9.74 -1.53
N LEU A 52 2.66 8.68 -2.26
CA LEU A 52 3.60 7.65 -1.81
C LEU A 52 5.02 8.22 -1.62
N GLU A 53 5.50 9.08 -2.53
CA GLU A 53 6.78 9.79 -2.37
C GLU A 53 6.80 10.68 -1.11
N SER A 54 5.69 11.39 -0.81
CA SER A 54 5.55 12.20 0.41
C SER A 54 5.64 11.37 1.68
N LEU A 55 4.89 10.24 1.74
CA LEU A 55 4.91 9.35 2.90
C LEU A 55 6.29 8.72 3.12
N LEU A 56 7.00 8.40 2.04
CA LEU A 56 8.39 7.95 2.10
C LEU A 56 9.32 8.99 2.69
N GLN A 57 9.14 10.26 2.31
CA GLN A 57 9.93 11.37 2.85
C GLN A 57 9.62 11.60 4.34
N GLU A 58 8.36 11.53 4.73
CA GLU A 58 7.93 11.66 6.14
C GLU A 58 8.53 10.56 7.03
N ILE A 59 8.55 9.30 6.57
CA ILE A 59 9.16 8.18 7.30
C ILE A 59 10.67 8.39 7.47
N LEU A 60 11.34 8.93 6.45
CA LEU A 60 12.77 9.26 6.52
C LEU A 60 13.05 10.38 7.51
N ASP A 61 12.24 11.44 7.52
CA ASP A 61 12.43 12.58 8.42
C ASP A 61 12.22 12.18 9.89
N VAL A 62 11.23 11.31 10.16
CA VAL A 62 11.00 10.73 11.49
C VAL A 62 12.13 9.76 11.89
N ALA A 63 12.65 8.97 10.95
CA ALA A 63 13.82 8.15 11.22
C ALA A 63 15.00 9.05 11.61
N MET A 64 15.38 10.02 10.78
CA MET A 64 16.53 10.92 10.95
C MET A 64 16.51 11.80 12.20
N SER A 65 15.40 11.87 12.95
CA SER A 65 15.23 12.72 14.14
C SER A 65 15.36 11.97 15.49
N ILE A 66 15.62 10.66 15.51
CA ILE A 66 15.91 9.92 16.76
C ILE A 66 17.40 10.04 17.12
N PRO A 67 17.80 10.52 18.32
CA PRO A 67 19.21 10.58 18.73
C PRO A 67 19.80 9.16 18.82
N THR A 68 20.90 8.93 18.11
CA THR A 68 21.65 7.68 18.12
C THR A 68 22.43 7.52 19.43
N GLU A 69 21.97 6.66 20.34
CA GLU A 69 22.83 6.15 21.40
C GLU A 69 23.92 5.23 20.80
N ALA A 70 25.13 5.38 21.35
CA ALA A 70 26.42 4.86 20.88
C ALA A 70 26.59 3.32 21.10
N PRO A 71 27.65 2.69 20.54
CA PRO A 71 27.59 1.34 19.98
C PRO A 71 27.91 0.22 20.98
N LEU A 72 27.15 -0.87 20.91
CA LEU A 72 27.53 -2.15 21.53
C LEU A 72 27.86 -3.18 20.44
N GLY A 73 29.14 -3.55 20.39
CA GLY A 73 29.68 -4.86 20.00
C GLY A 73 29.14 -5.51 18.72
N SER A 74 29.92 -5.38 17.64
CA SER A 74 29.73 -6.10 16.39
C SER A 74 30.12 -7.59 16.48
N THR A 75 29.13 -8.46 16.32
CA THR A 75 29.30 -9.71 15.56
C THR A 75 28.31 -9.70 14.40
N PRO A 76 28.74 -9.97 13.15
CA PRO A 76 27.84 -9.90 12.00
C PRO A 76 26.88 -11.10 12.04
N ALA A 77 25.58 -10.82 12.20
CA ALA A 77 24.54 -11.82 11.97
C ALA A 77 24.50 -12.19 10.48
N PRO A 78 24.33 -13.47 10.12
CA PRO A 78 24.42 -13.92 8.73
C PRO A 78 23.29 -13.31 7.88
N ALA A 79 23.63 -12.91 6.66
CA ALA A 79 22.69 -12.32 5.70
C ALA A 79 21.49 -13.26 5.45
N PRO A 80 20.25 -12.74 5.37
CA PRO A 80 19.09 -13.56 5.06
C PRO A 80 19.21 -14.02 3.60
N LYS A 81 19.13 -15.32 3.39
CA LYS A 81 19.07 -15.90 2.04
C LYS A 81 17.82 -15.38 1.34
N GLN A 82 18.00 -14.88 0.12
CA GLN A 82 16.91 -14.45 -0.76
C GLN A 82 15.91 -15.61 -0.91
N GLY A 83 14.78 -15.48 -0.23
CA GLY A 83 13.65 -16.39 -0.38
C GLY A 83 12.91 -16.02 -1.64
N SER A 84 12.96 -16.92 -2.63
CA SER A 84 12.02 -16.93 -3.73
C SER A 84 10.59 -16.81 -3.19
N LEU A 85 9.75 -15.99 -3.82
CA LEU A 85 8.30 -16.04 -3.69
C LEU A 85 7.79 -17.33 -4.35
N GLY A 86 8.21 -18.47 -3.80
CA GLY A 86 7.66 -19.77 -4.10
C GLY A 86 6.37 -19.95 -3.31
N ALA A 87 5.37 -20.53 -3.96
CA ALA A 87 4.10 -20.95 -3.39
C ALA A 87 4.26 -21.58 -1.99
N GLY A 88 4.12 -20.76 -0.95
CA GLY A 88 4.04 -21.22 0.42
C GLY A 88 2.68 -21.84 0.63
N LYS A 89 2.64 -23.12 0.97
CA LYS A 89 1.42 -23.82 1.39
C LYS A 89 0.70 -22.96 2.44
N THR A 90 -0.46 -22.43 2.07
CA THR A 90 -1.35 -21.71 2.96
C THR A 90 -1.91 -22.68 3.99
N HIS A 91 -1.85 -22.36 5.27
CA HIS A 91 -2.42 -23.16 6.35
C HIS A 91 -3.95 -23.03 6.47
N TRP A 92 -4.61 -22.42 5.48
CA TRP A 92 -6.03 -22.14 5.48
C TRP A 92 -6.80 -23.31 4.87
N ASP A 93 -7.73 -23.90 5.64
CA ASP A 93 -8.59 -25.00 5.18
C ASP A 93 -9.70 -24.57 4.20
N ARG A 94 -9.87 -23.25 4.02
CA ARG A 94 -10.82 -22.61 3.10
C ARG A 94 -10.19 -21.35 2.48
N PRO A 95 -10.74 -20.82 1.37
CA PRO A 95 -10.38 -19.48 0.89
C PRO A 95 -10.48 -18.47 2.05
N PRO A 96 -9.41 -17.72 2.38
CA PRO A 96 -9.46 -16.76 3.46
C PRO A 96 -10.35 -15.59 3.05
N VAL A 97 -11.16 -15.11 3.99
CA VAL A 97 -12.11 -14.02 3.79
C VAL A 97 -11.44 -12.71 4.18
N VAL A 98 -11.42 -11.75 3.26
CA VAL A 98 -10.83 -10.42 3.45
C VAL A 98 -11.92 -9.37 3.29
N VAL A 99 -11.98 -8.42 4.24
CA VAL A 99 -12.82 -7.22 4.11
C VAL A 99 -11.91 -6.02 3.84
N VAL A 100 -12.21 -5.24 2.82
CA VAL A 100 -11.45 -4.04 2.43
C VAL A 100 -12.36 -2.83 2.55
N ILE A 101 -11.94 -1.85 3.35
CA ILE A 101 -12.66 -0.61 3.61
C ILE A 101 -11.77 0.57 3.31
N ASP A 102 -12.18 1.37 2.34
CA ASP A 102 -11.48 2.55 1.84
C ASP A 102 -12.53 3.44 1.17
N ASP A 103 -12.50 4.76 1.28
CA ASP A 103 -13.52 5.63 0.67
C ASP A 103 -13.27 5.84 -0.84
N GLU A 104 -12.06 5.57 -1.32
CA GLU A 104 -11.68 5.66 -2.73
C GLU A 104 -12.03 4.37 -3.51
N GLU A 105 -12.95 4.49 -4.47
CA GLU A 105 -13.42 3.37 -5.29
C GLU A 105 -12.29 2.67 -6.07
N ASP A 106 -11.35 3.45 -6.60
CA ASP A 106 -10.24 2.93 -7.40
C ASP A 106 -9.30 2.06 -6.54
N ILE A 107 -9.04 2.46 -5.30
CA ILE A 107 -8.19 1.72 -4.37
C ILE A 107 -8.89 0.42 -3.96
N ARG A 108 -10.19 0.47 -3.62
CA ARG A 108 -10.99 -0.73 -3.34
C ARG A 108 -10.96 -1.73 -4.50
N GLY A 109 -11.19 -1.24 -5.72
CA GLY A 109 -11.21 -2.08 -6.93
C GLY A 109 -9.88 -2.77 -7.19
N LEU A 110 -8.77 -2.03 -7.08
CA LEU A 110 -7.43 -2.59 -7.24
C LEU A 110 -7.12 -3.67 -6.21
N ILE A 111 -7.39 -3.42 -4.92
CA ILE A 111 -7.13 -4.38 -3.85
C ILE A 111 -7.99 -5.63 -4.05
N GLN A 112 -9.27 -5.46 -4.42
CA GLN A 112 -10.17 -6.56 -4.71
C GLN A 112 -9.62 -7.47 -5.80
N GLU A 113 -9.23 -6.91 -6.95
CA GLU A 113 -8.69 -7.67 -8.07
C GLU A 113 -7.42 -8.45 -7.66
N VAL A 114 -6.47 -7.78 -7.00
CA VAL A 114 -5.19 -8.39 -6.58
C VAL A 114 -5.42 -9.54 -5.60
N MET A 115 -6.33 -9.40 -4.65
CA MET A 115 -6.61 -10.41 -3.63
C MET A 115 -7.45 -11.56 -4.18
N GLN A 116 -8.46 -11.30 -5.02
CA GLN A 116 -9.24 -12.35 -5.67
C GLN A 116 -8.37 -13.22 -6.60
N ASN A 117 -7.45 -12.61 -7.36
CA ASN A 117 -6.48 -13.32 -8.20
C ASN A 117 -5.53 -14.23 -7.40
N ARG A 118 -5.41 -14.02 -6.08
CA ARG A 118 -4.64 -14.87 -5.16
C ARG A 118 -5.49 -15.91 -4.41
N GLY A 119 -6.78 -16.02 -4.74
CA GLY A 119 -7.68 -17.03 -4.18
C GLY A 119 -8.34 -16.64 -2.86
N PHE A 120 -8.36 -15.34 -2.52
CA PHE A 120 -9.10 -14.83 -1.36
C PHE A 120 -10.56 -14.54 -1.71
N GLU A 121 -11.46 -14.74 -0.75
CA GLU A 121 -12.82 -14.22 -0.84
C GLU A 121 -12.81 -12.77 -0.35
N VAL A 122 -13.13 -11.81 -1.21
CA VAL A 122 -12.98 -10.38 -0.90
C VAL A 122 -14.34 -9.68 -0.86
N HIS A 123 -14.62 -8.99 0.24
CA HIS A 123 -15.77 -8.11 0.44
C HIS A 123 -15.28 -6.67 0.57
N ILE A 124 -15.97 -5.73 -0.07
CA ILE A 124 -15.58 -4.31 -0.09
C ILE A 124 -16.65 -3.44 0.56
N GLY A 125 -16.24 -2.34 1.20
CA GLY A 125 -17.11 -1.30 1.74
C GLY A 125 -16.44 0.08 1.66
N ALA A 126 -17.23 1.14 1.60
CA ALA A 126 -16.72 2.50 1.42
C ALA A 126 -16.77 3.35 2.70
N THR A 127 -17.50 2.89 3.71
CA THR A 127 -17.73 3.66 4.94
C THR A 127 -17.46 2.81 6.16
N ALA A 128 -17.33 3.48 7.28
CA ALA A 128 -17.00 2.81 8.52
C ALA A 128 -18.20 2.05 9.13
N ASP A 129 -19.43 2.43 8.78
CA ASP A 129 -20.63 1.65 9.13
C ASP A 129 -20.68 0.33 8.34
N GLU A 130 -20.27 0.36 7.08
CA GLU A 130 -20.10 -0.85 6.28
C GLU A 130 -18.99 -1.73 6.82
N ALA A 131 -17.90 -1.15 7.31
CA ALA A 131 -16.83 -1.89 7.97
C ALA A 131 -17.35 -2.73 9.14
N LEU A 132 -18.12 -2.11 10.05
CA LEU A 132 -18.68 -2.80 11.21
C LEU A 132 -19.71 -3.86 10.80
N ARG A 133 -20.55 -3.57 9.81
CA ARG A 133 -21.54 -4.52 9.28
C ARG A 133 -20.84 -5.75 8.68
N LEU A 134 -19.89 -5.53 7.76
CA LEU A 134 -19.17 -6.59 7.05
C LEU A 134 -18.30 -7.41 7.99
N ALA A 135 -17.64 -6.80 8.97
CA ALA A 135 -16.85 -7.52 9.97
C ALA A 135 -17.71 -8.50 10.78
N ARG A 136 -18.95 -8.12 11.14
CA ARG A 136 -19.87 -8.99 11.88
C ARG A 136 -20.48 -10.09 11.01
N GLU A 137 -20.90 -9.74 9.79
CA GLU A 137 -21.59 -10.67 8.89
C GLU A 137 -20.65 -11.70 8.26
N LYS A 138 -19.45 -11.28 7.87
CA LYS A 138 -18.52 -12.11 7.11
C LYS A 138 -17.51 -12.85 7.96
N GLN A 139 -17.31 -12.42 9.20
CA GLN A 139 -16.26 -12.94 10.09
C GLN A 139 -14.92 -13.12 9.36
N PRO A 140 -14.37 -12.01 8.82
CA PRO A 140 -13.19 -12.09 7.96
C PRO A 140 -11.95 -12.55 8.74
N ASP A 141 -11.06 -13.23 8.04
CA ASP A 141 -9.74 -13.61 8.54
C ASP A 141 -8.78 -12.40 8.58
N VAL A 142 -9.01 -11.41 7.69
CA VAL A 142 -8.25 -10.14 7.63
C VAL A 142 -9.18 -8.98 7.29
N VAL A 143 -8.97 -7.83 7.95
CA VAL A 143 -9.59 -6.54 7.57
C VAL A 143 -8.49 -5.57 7.13
N LEU A 144 -8.63 -5.02 5.93
CA LEU A 144 -7.85 -3.88 5.45
C LEU A 144 -8.75 -2.65 5.59
N LEU A 145 -8.33 -1.69 6.40
CA LEU A 145 -9.13 -0.53 6.78
C LEU A 145 -8.30 0.73 6.58
N ASP A 146 -8.77 1.65 5.75
CA ASP A 146 -8.18 2.97 5.65
C ASP A 146 -8.38 3.77 6.94
N VAL A 147 -7.38 4.56 7.29
CA VAL A 147 -7.38 5.41 8.48
C VAL A 147 -8.26 6.64 8.27
N ASN A 148 -8.37 7.13 7.04
CA ASN A 148 -9.08 8.37 6.72
C ASN A 148 -10.33 8.10 5.88
N LEU A 149 -11.25 7.31 6.41
CA LEU A 149 -12.58 7.20 5.81
C LEU A 149 -13.27 8.55 5.97
N GLY A 150 -13.66 9.19 4.88
CA GLY A 150 -14.21 10.55 4.91
C GLY A 150 -15.34 10.79 5.93
N ASP A 151 -16.06 9.73 6.36
CA ASP A 151 -17.09 9.78 7.40
C ASP A 151 -16.57 9.70 8.85
N ARG A 152 -15.43 9.04 9.11
CA ARG A 152 -14.82 8.89 10.45
C ARG A 152 -13.41 8.30 10.42
N ASN A 153 -12.65 8.51 11.51
CA ASN A 153 -11.31 7.95 11.62
C ASN A 153 -11.36 6.41 11.74
N GLY A 154 -10.68 5.71 10.81
CA GLY A 154 -10.60 4.25 10.75
C GLY A 154 -10.09 3.61 12.05
N ILE A 155 -9.20 4.28 12.78
CA ILE A 155 -8.67 3.76 14.06
C ILE A 155 -9.79 3.62 15.12
N GLU A 156 -10.81 4.48 15.06
CA GLU A 156 -11.97 4.40 15.96
C GLU A 156 -12.88 3.21 15.63
N VAL A 157 -12.85 2.70 14.40
CA VAL A 157 -13.57 1.49 13.98
C VAL A 157 -12.98 0.24 14.62
N CYS A 158 -11.67 0.24 14.89
CA CYS A 158 -10.96 -0.91 15.45
C CYS A 158 -11.09 -1.07 16.97
N ARG A 159 -11.73 -0.12 17.67
CA ARG A 159 -11.93 -0.15 19.13
C ARG A 159 -13.21 -0.87 19.50
#